data_AF-A0A2W5KMH9-F1
#
_entry.id   AF-A0A2W5KMH9-F1
#
_cell.length_a   1.000
_cell.length_b   1.000
_cell.length_c   1.000
_cell.angle_alpha   90.00
_cell.angle_beta   90.00
_cell.angle_gamma   90.00
#
_symmetry.space_group_name_H-M   'P 1'
#
loop_
_entity.id
_entity.type
_entity.pdbx_description
1 polymer ?
#
loop_
_entity_poly.entity_id
_entity_poly.type
_entity_poly.pdbx_seq_one_letter_code
_entity_poly.pdbx_strand_id
1 'polypeptide(L)'
;MRSGYPDWLRREGYGEGTVANQIARVCRVEAHHGDVDAAYETDRCRSLLDTLTYSTEDERRGRANPSKIPFVGDIRKNLATYKSCVLWYVRFRDADKNGPSGALFRPNRLRAPPASGPREKTEFRQELRSTARTLTDFDLDGRSAFEALVEASRYGSVAQAVASLTLFSHPATVRQTAGNAIFHSVRDQRRVGERGLIDGRVVLLDDNKSPTDAFLWANGLTRRGRDVQFNHVYAASRDPESYTALPNICMTPAFIAKLTDTSAAVRALLRFRSYLLYGWTPKDVDPPARPEEYESLEWAAPLPAVPDVRAAIERAMSTKPKDRTVVAALEIGWLFGTPSRGSLDQNKARVA
;
A
#
# COMPACT_ATOMS: atom_id res chain seq x y z
N MET A 1 20.91 16.15 17.53
CA MET A 1 20.61 14.87 16.84
C MET A 1 21.60 13.79 17.26
N ARG A 2 21.10 12.61 17.66
CA ARG A 2 21.91 11.42 17.98
C ARG A 2 22.60 10.82 16.76
N SER A 3 23.85 10.42 16.95
CA SER A 3 24.71 9.79 15.92
C SER A 3 24.18 8.46 15.37
N GLY A 4 23.29 7.76 16.08
CA GLY A 4 22.69 6.50 15.62
C GLY A 4 21.53 6.65 14.64
N TYR A 5 21.06 7.86 14.36
CA TYR A 5 19.92 8.10 13.47
C TYR A 5 20.18 7.70 12.00
N PRO A 6 21.33 8.04 11.38
CA PRO A 6 21.66 7.59 10.02
C PRO A 6 21.66 6.06 9.88
N ASP A 7 22.22 5.35 10.86
CA ASP A 7 22.30 3.89 10.83
C ASP A 7 20.94 3.23 11.05
N TRP A 8 20.08 3.85 11.86
CA TRP A 8 18.69 3.42 11.95
C TRP A 8 17.98 3.56 10.60
N LEU A 9 18.14 4.68 9.88
CA LEU A 9 17.53 4.84 8.55
C LEU A 9 18.03 3.77 7.56
N ARG A 10 19.33 3.44 7.57
CA ARG A 10 19.88 2.38 6.73
C ARG A 10 19.29 1.00 7.04
N ARG A 11 19.14 0.67 8.34
CA ARG A 11 18.54 -0.61 8.77
C ARG A 11 17.07 -0.73 8.40
N GLU A 12 16.34 0.38 8.38
CA GLU A 12 14.96 0.43 7.88
C GLU A 12 14.86 0.30 6.34
N GLY A 13 16.00 0.22 5.64
CA GLY A 13 16.06 -0.04 4.20
C GLY A 13 15.96 1.21 3.33
N TYR A 14 16.14 2.42 3.88
CA TYR A 14 16.20 3.64 3.09
C TYR A 14 17.54 3.75 2.34
N GLY A 15 17.49 4.18 1.08
CA GLY A 15 18.70 4.39 0.27
C GLY A 15 19.54 5.60 0.73
N GLU A 16 20.84 5.59 0.42
CA GLU A 16 21.81 6.61 0.89
C GLU A 16 21.41 8.05 0.52
N GLY A 17 20.79 8.28 -0.65
CA GLY A 17 20.29 9.60 -1.03
C GLY A 17 19.16 10.10 -0.12
N THR A 18 18.27 9.21 0.31
CA THR A 18 17.21 9.53 1.27
C THR A 18 17.78 9.79 2.65
N VAL A 19 18.78 8.99 3.07
CA VAL A 19 19.49 9.18 4.34
C VAL A 19 20.15 10.55 4.39
N ALA A 20 20.92 10.93 3.36
CA ALA A 20 21.60 12.22 3.28
C ALA A 20 20.61 13.40 3.30
N ASN A 21 19.54 13.33 2.50
CA ASN A 21 18.50 14.36 2.46
C ASN A 21 17.78 14.51 3.81
N GLN A 22 17.51 13.40 4.47
CA GLN A 22 16.85 13.38 5.76
C GLN A 22 17.73 14.01 6.84
N ILE A 23 19.02 13.69 6.87
CA ILE A 23 19.98 14.29 7.80
C ILE A 23 20.06 15.80 7.58
N ALA A 24 20.22 16.24 6.32
CA ALA A 24 20.31 17.65 5.99
C ALA A 24 19.06 18.44 6.43
N ARG A 25 17.87 17.84 6.30
CA ARG A 25 16.60 18.44 6.73
C ARG A 25 16.48 18.55 8.25
N VAL A 26 16.86 17.52 9.01
CA VAL A 26 16.87 17.62 10.48
C VAL A 26 17.89 18.66 10.93
N CYS A 27 19.10 18.67 10.36
CA CYS A 27 20.11 19.68 10.70
C CYS A 27 19.59 21.10 10.45
N ARG A 28 18.80 21.30 9.38
CA ARG A 28 18.15 22.58 9.10
C ARG A 28 17.06 22.92 10.12
N VAL A 29 16.27 21.94 10.58
CA VAL A 29 15.33 22.15 11.68
C VAL A 29 16.07 22.55 12.95
N GLU A 30 17.17 21.86 13.28
CA GLU A 30 17.97 22.16 14.47
C GLU A 30 18.59 23.56 14.44
N ALA A 31 19.06 24.00 13.27
CA ALA A 31 19.61 25.34 13.09
C ALA A 31 18.62 26.47 13.42
N HIS A 32 17.31 26.23 13.29
CA HIS A 32 16.28 27.27 13.46
C HIS A 32 15.38 27.08 14.69
N HIS A 33 15.24 25.84 15.16
CA HIS A 33 14.35 25.48 16.27
C HIS A 33 15.10 24.92 17.49
N GLY A 34 16.42 24.77 17.42
CA GLY A 34 17.25 24.21 18.49
C GLY A 34 17.33 22.67 18.43
N ASP A 35 18.03 22.08 19.39
CA ASP A 35 18.32 20.64 19.40
C ASP A 35 17.03 19.80 19.41
N VAL A 36 16.89 18.96 18.38
CA VAL A 36 15.72 18.09 18.20
C VAL A 36 15.67 16.98 19.25
N ASP A 37 16.81 16.59 19.84
CA ASP A 37 16.84 15.67 20.97
C ASP A 37 16.21 16.28 22.22
N ALA A 38 16.58 17.53 22.53
CA ALA A 38 16.00 18.27 23.66
C ALA A 38 14.49 18.48 23.46
N ALA A 39 14.05 18.77 22.22
CA ALA A 39 12.63 18.87 21.90
C ALA A 39 11.89 17.54 22.11
N TYR A 40 12.51 16.41 21.76
CA TYR A 40 11.94 15.09 21.99
C TYR A 40 11.79 14.76 23.48
N GLU A 41 12.81 15.05 24.29
CA GLU A 41 12.73 14.81 25.74
C GLU A 41 11.73 15.74 26.44
N THR A 42 11.51 16.94 25.90
CA THR A 42 10.57 17.90 26.47
C THR A 42 9.11 17.48 26.27
N ASP A 43 8.70 17.22 25.03
CA ASP A 43 7.30 16.94 24.70
C ASP A 43 7.09 16.00 23.51
N ARG A 44 8.10 15.17 23.20
CA ARG A 44 8.15 14.31 22.02
C ARG A 44 8.02 15.10 20.72
N CYS A 45 8.62 16.29 20.68
CA CYS A 45 8.61 17.24 19.56
C CYS A 45 7.21 17.80 19.21
N ARG A 46 6.22 17.73 20.10
CA ARG A 46 4.85 18.17 19.79
C ARG A 46 4.79 19.66 19.45
N SER A 47 5.40 20.51 20.27
CA SER A 47 5.42 21.96 20.04
C SER A 47 6.17 22.32 18.75
N LEU A 48 7.21 21.57 18.42
CA LEU A 48 7.95 21.71 17.17
C LEU A 48 7.09 21.31 15.96
N LEU A 49 6.38 20.19 16.05
CA LEU A 49 5.46 19.73 15.00
C LEU A 49 4.29 20.68 14.78
N ASP A 50 3.77 21.29 15.84
CA ASP A 50 2.71 22.32 15.75
C ASP A 50 3.24 23.56 15.01
N THR A 51 4.47 23.99 15.29
CA THR A 51 5.11 25.13 14.60
C THR A 51 5.37 24.85 13.11
N LEU A 52 5.63 23.59 12.76
CA LEU A 52 5.82 23.14 11.37
C LEU A 52 4.50 22.76 10.67
N THR A 53 3.35 22.96 11.32
CA THR A 53 2.06 22.68 10.71
C THR A 53 1.52 23.91 10.00
N TYR A 54 1.24 23.75 8.71
CA TYR A 54 0.61 24.77 7.89
C TYR A 54 -0.56 24.14 7.13
N SER A 55 -1.78 24.62 7.41
CA SER A 55 -3.01 24.04 6.87
C SER A 55 -3.38 24.66 5.53
N THR A 56 -4.25 23.97 4.79
CA THR A 56 -4.87 24.52 3.57
C THR A 56 -5.67 25.79 3.86
N GLU A 57 -6.21 25.94 5.07
CA GLU A 57 -6.90 27.17 5.48
C GLU A 57 -5.91 28.32 5.71
N ASP A 58 -4.71 28.03 6.24
CA ASP A 58 -3.65 29.02 6.37
C ASP A 58 -3.17 29.49 4.98
N GLU A 59 -3.03 28.56 4.04
CA GLU A 59 -2.71 28.83 2.64
C GLU A 59 -3.79 29.67 1.95
N ARG A 60 -5.07 29.29 2.09
CA ARG A 60 -6.22 30.03 1.56
C ARG A 60 -6.31 31.45 2.10
N ARG A 61 -5.91 31.65 3.36
CA ARG A 61 -5.86 32.96 4.02
C ARG A 61 -4.56 33.72 3.77
N GLY A 62 -3.61 33.17 2.99
CA GLY A 62 -2.33 33.79 2.70
C GLY A 62 -1.50 34.08 3.95
N ARG A 63 -1.57 33.23 4.97
CA ARG A 63 -0.82 33.43 6.21
C ARG A 63 0.69 33.37 5.97
N ALA A 64 1.44 34.06 6.82
CA ALA A 64 2.89 33.99 6.78
C ALA A 64 3.38 32.61 7.28
N ASN A 65 4.60 32.24 6.89
CA ASN A 65 5.29 31.04 7.37
C ASN A 65 5.36 31.07 8.92
N PRO A 66 4.73 30.10 9.62
CA PRO A 66 4.76 30.05 11.08
C PRO A 66 6.10 29.57 11.67
N SER A 67 6.99 29.01 10.84
CA SER A 67 8.29 28.51 11.27
C SER A 67 9.39 29.58 11.20
N LYS A 68 10.52 29.30 11.88
CA LYS A 68 11.74 30.13 11.80
C LYS A 68 12.64 29.74 10.62
N ILE A 69 12.22 28.77 9.80
CA ILE A 69 13.05 28.23 8.71
C ILE A 69 12.85 29.10 7.46
N PRO A 70 13.91 29.72 6.91
CA PRO A 70 13.84 30.47 5.67
C PRO A 70 13.80 29.51 4.48
N PHE A 71 12.85 29.71 3.58
CA PHE A 71 12.77 29.03 2.29
C PHE A 71 12.00 29.90 1.29
N VAL A 72 12.16 29.61 0.00
CA VAL A 72 11.44 30.27 -1.09
C VAL A 72 10.48 29.25 -1.71
N GLY A 73 9.27 29.71 -2.06
CA GLY A 73 8.24 28.88 -2.69
C GLY A 73 7.08 28.54 -1.75
N ASP A 74 6.42 27.42 -2.02
CA ASP A 74 5.20 26.99 -1.36
C ASP A 74 5.43 26.66 0.13
N ILE A 75 4.79 27.43 1.01
CA ILE A 75 4.92 27.31 2.48
C ILE A 75 4.43 25.94 2.95
N ARG A 76 3.32 25.46 2.40
CA ARG A 76 2.71 24.19 2.81
C ARG A 76 3.61 23.02 2.46
N LYS A 77 4.14 22.96 1.24
CA LYS A 77 5.05 21.90 0.77
C LYS A 77 6.37 21.89 1.54
N ASN A 78 6.97 23.06 1.77
CA ASN A 78 8.22 23.16 2.51
C ASN A 78 8.03 22.71 3.98
N LEU A 79 7.01 23.21 4.66
CA LEU A 79 6.75 22.85 6.06
C LEU A 79 6.32 21.41 6.25
N ALA A 80 5.54 20.85 5.32
CA ALA A 80 5.23 19.41 5.31
C ALA A 80 6.51 18.56 5.25
N THR A 81 7.49 18.96 4.45
CA THR A 81 8.78 18.26 4.32
C THR A 81 9.56 18.26 5.65
N TYR A 82 9.68 19.41 6.31
CA TYR A 82 10.36 19.50 7.61
C TYR A 82 9.57 18.79 8.72
N LYS A 83 8.24 18.83 8.68
CA LYS A 83 7.38 18.10 9.61
C LYS A 83 7.57 16.59 9.50
N SER A 84 7.51 16.03 8.28
CA SER A 84 7.76 14.60 8.05
C SER A 84 9.17 14.22 8.52
N CYS A 85 10.14 15.12 8.37
CA CYS A 85 11.49 14.91 8.85
C CYS A 85 11.57 14.72 10.39
N VAL A 86 10.92 15.61 11.15
CA VAL A 86 10.82 15.50 12.62
C VAL A 86 10.05 14.25 13.05
N LEU A 87 8.98 13.87 12.34
CA LEU A 87 8.22 12.66 12.64
C LEU A 87 9.07 11.39 12.50
N TRP A 88 9.94 11.31 11.49
CA TRP A 88 10.86 10.18 11.35
C TRP A 88 11.87 10.12 12.50
N TYR A 89 12.32 11.28 12.99
CA TYR A 89 13.19 11.34 14.17
C TYR A 89 12.48 10.84 15.43
N VAL A 90 11.23 11.24 15.64
CA VAL A 90 10.39 10.73 16.73
C VAL A 90 10.27 9.20 16.68
N ARG A 91 10.06 8.62 15.48
CA ARG A 91 10.00 7.15 15.30
C ARG A 91 11.31 6.46 15.65
N PHE A 92 12.45 7.05 15.27
CA PHE A 92 13.76 6.57 15.67
C PHE A 92 13.92 6.55 17.19
N ARG A 93 13.57 7.65 17.87
CA ARG A 93 13.68 7.76 19.33
C ARG A 93 12.74 6.78 20.05
N ASP A 94 11.55 6.54 19.49
CA ASP A 94 10.60 5.56 20.01
C ASP A 94 11.12 4.11 19.85
N ALA A 95 11.81 3.80 18.74
CA ALA A 95 12.47 2.51 18.55
C ALA A 95 13.68 2.32 19.49
N ASP A 96 14.45 3.37 19.74
CA ASP A 96 15.60 3.38 20.65
C ASP A 96 15.18 3.15 22.11
N LYS A 97 14.04 3.73 22.55
CA LYS A 97 13.52 3.56 23.93
C LYS A 97 12.84 2.22 24.17
N ASN A 98 12.33 1.54 23.14
CA ASN A 98 11.54 0.31 23.31
C ASN A 98 12.32 -1.01 23.11
N GLY A 99 13.58 -0.97 22.64
CA GLY A 99 14.36 -2.16 22.31
C GLY A 99 13.69 -3.05 21.24
N PRO A 100 14.36 -4.11 20.74
CA PRO A 100 13.75 -5.03 19.78
C PRO A 100 12.82 -5.99 20.53
N SER A 101 11.64 -5.50 20.93
CA SER A 101 10.57 -6.34 21.42
C SER A 101 9.33 -6.14 20.58
N GLY A 102 8.97 -7.20 19.85
CA GLY A 102 7.69 -7.33 19.19
C GLY A 102 6.56 -7.19 20.21
N ALA A 103 5.96 -6.00 20.24
CA ALA A 103 4.67 -5.77 20.86
C ALA A 103 3.85 -4.89 19.91
N LEU A 104 2.91 -5.55 19.24
CA LEU A 104 1.80 -4.95 18.51
C LEU A 104 1.17 -3.85 19.38
N PHE A 105 1.35 -2.58 18.99
CA PHE A 105 0.61 -1.51 19.65
C PHE A 105 -0.85 -1.57 19.22
N ARG A 106 -1.70 -2.00 20.16
CA ARG A 106 -3.15 -1.79 20.13
C ARG A 106 -3.42 -0.28 20.15
N PRO A 107 -4.28 0.26 19.27
CA PRO A 107 -4.68 1.65 19.40
C PRO A 107 -5.38 1.85 20.74
N ASN A 108 -4.85 2.82 21.48
CA ASN A 108 -5.32 3.25 22.77
C ASN A 108 -6.80 3.62 22.69
N ARG A 109 -7.60 3.15 23.67
CA ARG A 109 -8.98 3.57 23.83
C ARG A 109 -9.00 5.09 23.97
N LEU A 110 -9.65 5.77 23.02
CA LEU A 110 -10.13 7.13 23.24
C LEU A 110 -10.97 7.11 24.51
N ARG A 111 -10.51 7.84 25.53
CA ARG A 111 -11.28 8.15 26.72
C ARG A 111 -12.53 8.89 26.24
N ALA A 112 -13.70 8.33 26.53
CA ALA A 112 -14.97 8.95 26.17
C ALA A 112 -15.06 10.37 26.80
N PRO A 113 -15.56 11.36 26.06
CA PRO A 113 -15.89 12.65 26.66
C PRO A 113 -16.99 12.47 27.72
N PRO A 114 -17.01 13.28 28.78
CA PRO A 114 -18.07 13.21 29.78
C PRO A 114 -19.44 13.41 29.12
N ALA A 115 -20.43 12.65 29.58
CA ALA A 115 -21.76 12.65 29.02
C ALA A 115 -22.40 14.04 29.15
N SER A 116 -22.48 14.78 28.03
CA SER A 116 -23.42 15.90 27.92
C SER A 116 -24.83 15.36 27.69
N GLY A 117 -25.80 16.04 28.30
CA GLY A 117 -27.18 15.60 28.46
C GLY A 117 -27.98 15.47 27.16
N PRO A 118 -29.26 15.05 27.25
CA PRO A 118 -30.07 14.66 26.09
C PRO A 118 -30.40 15.79 25.09
N ARG A 119 -30.19 17.06 25.45
CA ARG A 119 -30.54 18.23 24.61
C ARG A 119 -29.51 18.56 23.52
N GLU A 120 -28.20 18.47 23.80
CA GLU A 120 -27.15 18.83 22.82
C GLU A 120 -27.00 17.82 21.66
N LYS A 121 -27.27 16.53 21.90
CA LYS A 121 -27.08 15.48 20.88
C LYS A 121 -28.08 15.56 19.73
N THR A 122 -29.20 16.24 19.92
CA THR A 122 -30.30 16.29 18.94
C THR A 122 -30.11 17.45 17.96
N GLU A 123 -29.74 18.63 18.46
CA GLU A 123 -29.45 19.81 17.62
C GLU A 123 -28.17 19.62 16.79
N PHE A 124 -27.09 19.08 17.38
CA PHE A 124 -25.84 18.80 16.66
C PHE A 124 -26.02 17.77 15.52
N ARG A 125 -26.94 16.80 15.68
CA ARG A 125 -27.30 15.84 14.63
C ARG A 125 -28.19 16.43 13.55
N GLN A 126 -28.96 17.48 13.85
CA GLN A 126 -29.81 18.18 12.88
C GLN A 126 -28.98 19.17 12.03
N GLU A 127 -28.02 19.88 12.61
CA GLU A 127 -27.09 20.76 11.86
C GLU A 127 -26.09 19.98 10.99
N LEU A 128 -25.61 18.82 11.43
CA LEU A 128 -24.76 17.95 10.59
C LEU A 128 -25.50 17.37 9.38
N ARG A 129 -26.83 17.24 9.46
CA ARG A 129 -27.66 16.77 8.33
C ARG A 129 -27.93 17.86 7.30
N SER A 130 -27.79 19.14 7.65
CA SER A 130 -28.07 20.26 6.71
C SER A 130 -26.87 20.65 5.83
N THR A 131 -25.67 20.09 6.07
CA THR A 131 -24.43 20.44 5.35
C THR A 131 -23.77 19.27 4.62
N ALA A 132 -24.21 18.03 4.87
CA ALA A 132 -23.64 16.87 4.22
C ALA A 132 -24.14 16.76 2.76
N ARG A 133 -23.23 17.00 1.81
CA ARG A 133 -23.50 16.70 0.39
C ARG A 133 -23.83 15.23 0.22
N THR A 134 -24.89 14.99 -0.54
CA THR A 134 -25.39 13.69 -0.96
C THR A 134 -24.87 13.36 -2.35
N LEU A 135 -25.07 12.12 -2.80
CA LEU A 135 -24.63 11.71 -4.15
C LEU A 135 -25.35 12.48 -5.27
N THR A 136 -26.55 13.02 -5.02
CA THR A 136 -27.24 13.90 -5.99
C THR A 136 -26.54 15.24 -6.15
N ASP A 137 -25.86 15.74 -5.11
CA ASP A 137 -25.07 16.98 -5.18
C ASP A 137 -23.76 16.80 -5.99
N PHE A 138 -23.46 15.56 -6.39
CA PHE A 138 -22.37 15.19 -7.27
C PHE A 138 -22.88 14.63 -8.60
N ASP A 139 -24.11 14.95 -9.02
CA ASP A 139 -24.71 14.49 -10.28
C ASP A 139 -24.71 12.96 -10.45
N LEU A 140 -24.88 12.23 -9.35
CA LEU A 140 -24.78 10.77 -9.29
C LEU A 140 -23.40 10.21 -9.67
N ASP A 141 -22.37 11.05 -9.72
CA ASP A 141 -20.99 10.64 -9.95
C ASP A 141 -20.29 10.28 -8.63
N GLY A 142 -20.20 8.97 -8.39
CA GLY A 142 -19.48 8.42 -7.25
C GLY A 142 -17.98 8.75 -7.25
N ARG A 143 -17.37 9.04 -8.41
CA ARG A 143 -15.96 9.44 -8.49
C ARG A 143 -15.76 10.83 -7.92
N SER A 144 -16.53 11.81 -8.36
CA SER A 144 -16.51 13.18 -7.82
C SER A 144 -16.82 13.21 -6.31
N ALA A 145 -17.80 12.43 -5.87
CA ALA A 145 -18.12 12.29 -4.45
C ALA A 145 -16.93 11.72 -3.65
N PHE A 146 -16.28 10.67 -4.17
CA PHE A 146 -15.11 10.07 -3.54
C PHE A 146 -13.91 11.03 -3.51
N GLU A 147 -13.63 11.73 -4.61
CA GLU A 147 -12.54 12.71 -4.68
C GLU A 147 -12.72 13.82 -3.64
N ALA A 148 -13.92 14.37 -3.53
CA ALA A 148 -14.25 15.38 -2.52
C ALA A 148 -14.07 14.87 -1.08
N LEU A 149 -14.46 13.61 -0.81
CA LEU A 149 -14.25 12.99 0.51
C LEU A 149 -12.76 12.79 0.82
N VAL A 150 -11.98 12.38 -0.17
CA VAL A 150 -10.53 12.19 -0.01
C VAL A 150 -9.81 13.52 0.17
N GLU A 151 -10.18 14.55 -0.59
CA GLU A 151 -9.65 15.90 -0.47
C GLU A 151 -9.91 16.49 0.92
N ALA A 152 -11.11 16.28 1.47
CA ALA A 152 -11.47 16.70 2.83
C ALA A 152 -10.79 15.84 3.92
N SER A 153 -10.20 14.70 3.56
CA SER A 153 -9.53 13.80 4.51
C SER A 153 -8.06 14.18 4.72
N ARG A 154 -7.38 13.49 5.65
CA ARG A 154 -5.94 13.66 5.85
C ARG A 154 -5.07 13.21 4.66
N TYR A 155 -5.62 12.42 3.74
CA TYR A 155 -4.90 12.06 2.52
C TYR A 155 -4.77 13.25 1.57
N GLY A 156 -5.76 14.16 1.54
CA GLY A 156 -5.73 15.39 0.73
C GLY A 156 -5.81 15.20 -0.79
N SER A 157 -5.49 14.01 -1.32
CA SER A 157 -5.64 13.68 -2.74
C SER A 157 -5.85 12.18 -2.95
N VAL A 158 -6.45 11.81 -4.08
CA VAL A 158 -6.60 10.40 -4.47
C VAL A 158 -5.24 9.72 -4.64
N ALA A 159 -4.26 10.41 -5.22
CA ALA A 159 -2.90 9.88 -5.39
C ALA A 159 -2.28 9.50 -4.04
N GLN A 160 -2.38 10.39 -3.05
CA GLN A 160 -1.88 10.13 -1.70
C GLN A 160 -2.67 9.02 -0.99
N ALA A 161 -4.00 8.98 -1.14
CA ALA A 161 -4.81 7.90 -0.58
C ALA A 161 -4.41 6.54 -1.16
N VAL A 162 -4.20 6.45 -2.48
CA VAL A 162 -3.71 5.25 -3.16
C VAL A 162 -2.32 4.87 -2.62
N ALA A 163 -1.39 5.83 -2.54
CA ALA A 163 -0.04 5.57 -2.06
C ALA A 163 -0.02 5.02 -0.63
N SER A 164 -0.80 5.60 0.28
CA SER A 164 -0.83 5.21 1.68
C SER A 164 -1.66 3.96 1.98
N LEU A 165 -2.59 3.58 1.11
CA LEU A 165 -3.52 2.46 1.36
C LEU A 165 -3.28 1.25 0.45
N THR A 166 -2.35 1.32 -0.48
CA THR A 166 -2.00 0.18 -1.33
C THR A 166 -0.83 -0.59 -0.74
N LEU A 167 -1.02 -1.89 -0.54
CA LEU A 167 0.02 -2.79 -0.05
C LEU A 167 0.54 -3.67 -1.17
N PHE A 168 1.87 -3.75 -1.22
CA PHE A 168 2.63 -4.59 -2.14
C PHE A 168 3.36 -5.68 -1.37
N SER A 169 3.73 -6.76 -2.05
CA SER A 169 4.62 -7.78 -1.49
C SER A 169 6.01 -7.20 -1.20
N HIS A 170 6.72 -7.74 -0.22
CA HIS A 170 8.11 -7.31 0.00
C HIS A 170 9.00 -7.64 -1.22
N PRO A 171 9.97 -6.79 -1.63
CA PRO A 171 10.90 -7.14 -2.71
C PRO A 171 11.66 -8.45 -2.48
N ALA A 172 12.03 -8.76 -1.24
CA ALA A 172 12.67 -10.05 -0.89
C ALA A 172 11.73 -11.27 -1.05
N THR A 173 10.42 -11.08 -0.85
CA THR A 173 9.40 -12.10 -1.12
C THR A 173 9.29 -12.32 -2.62
N VAL A 174 9.20 -11.24 -3.40
CA VAL A 174 9.08 -11.31 -4.88
C VAL A 174 10.32 -11.91 -5.55
N ARG A 175 11.52 -11.63 -5.04
CA ARG A 175 12.76 -12.23 -5.57
C ARG A 175 12.77 -13.75 -5.52
N GLN A 176 12.12 -14.37 -4.54
CA GLN A 176 12.04 -15.84 -4.45
C GLN A 176 11.21 -16.47 -5.57
N THR A 177 10.32 -15.72 -6.22
CA THR A 177 9.56 -16.18 -7.39
C THR A 177 10.20 -15.75 -8.71
N ALA A 178 11.30 -14.99 -8.66
CA ALA A 178 11.91 -14.30 -9.81
C ALA A 178 10.91 -13.44 -10.62
N GLY A 179 9.83 -12.99 -9.97
CA GLY A 179 8.74 -12.24 -10.65
C GLY A 179 7.81 -13.10 -11.51
N ASN A 180 7.97 -14.42 -11.54
CA ASN A 180 7.12 -15.33 -12.32
C ASN A 180 5.74 -15.54 -11.66
N ALA A 181 4.76 -15.93 -12.48
CA ALA A 181 3.47 -16.42 -12.01
C ALA A 181 3.63 -17.64 -11.10
N ILE A 182 2.89 -17.65 -9.98
CA ILE A 182 2.92 -18.74 -9.01
C ILE A 182 2.06 -19.92 -9.47
N PHE A 183 0.86 -19.64 -9.99
CA PHE A 183 -0.09 -20.64 -10.46
C PHE A 183 -0.35 -20.47 -11.95
N HIS A 184 -0.46 -21.60 -12.67
CA HIS A 184 -0.83 -21.62 -14.08
C HIS A 184 -2.34 -21.38 -14.21
N SER A 185 -2.74 -20.12 -14.24
CA SER A 185 -4.14 -19.73 -14.35
C SER A 185 -4.30 -18.45 -15.16
N VAL A 186 -5.51 -18.23 -15.67
CA VAL A 186 -5.90 -17.02 -16.40
C VAL A 186 -7.34 -16.66 -16.05
N ARG A 187 -7.71 -15.39 -16.23
CA ARG A 187 -9.07 -14.92 -15.98
C ARG A 187 -10.04 -15.39 -17.07
N ASP A 188 -11.07 -16.12 -16.65
CA ASP A 188 -12.25 -16.43 -17.45
C ASP A 188 -13.45 -16.64 -16.51
N GLN A 189 -14.26 -15.59 -16.37
CA GLN A 189 -15.41 -15.59 -15.45
C GLN A 189 -16.56 -16.50 -15.89
N ARG A 190 -16.54 -17.02 -17.12
CA ARG A 190 -17.63 -17.85 -17.65
C ARG A 190 -17.37 -19.34 -17.43
N ARG A 191 -16.10 -19.73 -17.35
CA ARG A 191 -15.64 -21.13 -17.30
C ARG A 191 -14.84 -21.43 -16.03
N VAL A 192 -15.25 -20.80 -14.93
CA VAL A 192 -14.52 -20.81 -13.68
C VAL A 192 -14.35 -22.25 -13.16
N GLY A 193 -13.10 -22.68 -12.95
CA GLY A 193 -12.75 -24.02 -12.49
C GLY A 193 -12.52 -25.05 -13.58
N GLU A 194 -12.76 -24.71 -14.84
CA GLU A 194 -12.37 -25.53 -15.97
C GLU A 194 -10.87 -25.41 -16.26
N ARG A 195 -10.35 -26.33 -17.08
CA ARG A 195 -8.98 -26.29 -17.59
C ARG A 195 -9.04 -25.74 -19.02
N GLY A 196 -8.19 -24.78 -19.30
CA GLY A 196 -8.00 -24.21 -20.64
C GLY A 196 -6.62 -24.54 -21.17
N LEU A 197 -6.43 -24.33 -22.48
CA LEU A 197 -5.12 -24.36 -23.13
C LEU A 197 -4.80 -22.94 -23.61
N ILE A 198 -3.71 -22.36 -23.11
CA ILE A 198 -3.20 -21.05 -23.55
C ILE A 198 -1.72 -21.25 -23.90
N ASP A 199 -1.34 -20.92 -25.13
CA ASP A 199 0.03 -21.04 -25.64
C ASP A 199 0.66 -22.43 -25.38
N GLY A 200 -0.13 -23.49 -25.57
CA GLY A 200 0.30 -24.88 -25.37
C GLY A 200 0.41 -25.31 -23.90
N ARG A 201 0.02 -24.46 -22.94
CA ARG A 201 0.03 -24.75 -21.51
C ARG A 201 -1.37 -24.93 -20.97
N VAL A 202 -1.55 -25.97 -20.15
CA VAL A 202 -2.81 -26.18 -19.43
C VAL A 202 -2.87 -25.18 -18.28
N VAL A 203 -3.97 -24.44 -18.20
CA VAL A 203 -4.20 -23.39 -17.20
C VAL A 203 -5.55 -23.58 -16.52
N LEU A 204 -5.66 -23.15 -15.26
CA LEU A 204 -6.94 -22.99 -14.58
C LEU A 204 -7.65 -21.73 -15.11
N LEU A 205 -8.90 -21.88 -15.53
CA LEU A 205 -9.79 -20.77 -15.85
C LEU A 205 -10.41 -20.22 -14.56
N ASP A 206 -10.16 -18.96 -14.24
CA ASP A 206 -10.32 -18.42 -12.89
C ASP A 206 -11.11 -17.10 -12.81
N ASP A 207 -11.67 -16.80 -11.63
CA ASP A 207 -12.46 -15.61 -11.32
C ASP A 207 -11.73 -14.61 -10.40
N ASN A 208 -10.39 -14.64 -10.39
CA ASN A 208 -9.50 -13.88 -9.50
C ASN A 208 -9.22 -14.54 -8.13
N LYS A 209 -9.64 -15.79 -7.94
CA LYS A 209 -9.30 -16.56 -6.75
C LYS A 209 -7.81 -16.89 -6.66
N SER A 210 -7.20 -17.39 -7.73
CA SER A 210 -5.80 -17.81 -7.73
C SER A 210 -4.80 -16.66 -7.59
N PRO A 211 -4.99 -15.44 -8.15
CA PRO A 211 -4.17 -14.28 -7.79
C PRO A 211 -4.33 -13.87 -6.33
N THR A 212 -5.55 -13.94 -5.79
CA THR A 212 -5.82 -13.67 -4.36
C THR A 212 -5.07 -14.66 -3.47
N ASP A 213 -5.14 -15.94 -3.78
CA ASP A 213 -4.44 -17.00 -3.06
C ASP A 213 -2.92 -16.86 -3.18
N ALA A 214 -2.40 -16.58 -4.39
CA ALA A 214 -0.99 -16.34 -4.64
C ALA A 214 -0.46 -15.19 -3.76
N PHE A 215 -1.14 -14.05 -3.76
CA PHE A 215 -0.75 -12.91 -2.94
C PHE A 215 -0.84 -13.21 -1.45
N LEU A 216 -1.95 -13.79 -0.97
CA LEU A 216 -2.12 -14.09 0.44
C LEU A 216 -1.04 -15.06 0.94
N TRP A 217 -0.87 -16.19 0.25
CA TRP A 217 -0.04 -17.29 0.72
C TRP A 217 1.45 -16.95 0.61
N ALA A 218 1.87 -16.29 -0.48
CA ALA A 218 3.25 -15.83 -0.62
C ALA A 218 3.65 -14.78 0.42
N ASN A 219 2.68 -14.04 0.98
CA ASN A 219 2.90 -13.06 2.04
C ASN A 219 2.59 -13.59 3.45
N GLY A 220 2.44 -14.92 3.61
CA GLY A 220 2.19 -15.54 4.92
C GLY A 220 0.83 -15.19 5.54
N LEU A 221 -0.11 -14.67 4.74
CA LEU A 221 -1.44 -14.28 5.17
C LEU A 221 -2.40 -15.46 5.04
N THR A 222 -3.11 -15.79 6.12
CA THR A 222 -4.05 -16.93 6.15
C THR A 222 -5.48 -16.56 5.76
N ARG A 223 -5.80 -15.26 5.77
CA ARG A 223 -7.14 -14.74 5.47
C ARG A 223 -7.09 -13.39 4.76
N ARG A 224 -8.10 -13.17 3.91
CA ARG A 224 -8.42 -11.86 3.34
C ARG A 224 -8.95 -10.93 4.44
N GLY A 225 -8.49 -9.68 4.46
CA GLY A 225 -9.06 -8.64 5.30
C GLY A 225 -10.51 -8.33 4.92
N ARG A 226 -11.30 -7.74 5.82
CA ARG A 226 -12.62 -7.22 5.43
C ARG A 226 -12.44 -6.02 4.51
N ASP A 227 -13.29 -5.92 3.49
CA ASP A 227 -13.34 -4.78 2.56
C ASP A 227 -12.01 -4.43 1.89
N VAL A 228 -11.20 -5.44 1.57
CA VAL A 228 -10.01 -5.32 0.72
C VAL A 228 -10.21 -6.06 -0.59
N GLN A 229 -9.56 -5.62 -1.66
CA GLN A 229 -9.51 -6.31 -2.95
C GLN A 229 -8.06 -6.51 -3.39
N PHE A 230 -7.86 -7.50 -4.27
CA PHE A 230 -6.58 -7.78 -4.90
C PHE A 230 -6.71 -7.40 -6.37
N ASN A 231 -5.92 -6.41 -6.77
CA ASN A 231 -6.01 -5.81 -8.09
C ASN A 231 -4.75 -6.09 -8.87
N HIS A 232 -4.90 -6.23 -10.18
CA HIS A 232 -3.78 -6.30 -11.09
C HIS A 232 -3.25 -4.90 -11.40
N VAL A 233 -1.93 -4.75 -11.43
CA VAL A 233 -1.27 -3.48 -11.78
C VAL A 233 -1.29 -3.25 -13.30
N TYR A 234 -1.13 -4.32 -14.06
CA TYR A 234 -1.22 -4.34 -15.52
C TYR A 234 -2.43 -5.17 -15.96
N ALA A 235 -3.04 -4.78 -17.08
CA ALA A 235 -4.21 -5.44 -17.66
C ALA A 235 -3.82 -6.74 -18.41
N ALA A 236 -3.09 -7.64 -17.75
CA ALA A 236 -2.56 -8.89 -18.31
C ALA A 236 -3.33 -10.11 -17.79
N SER A 237 -4.66 -9.98 -17.65
CA SER A 237 -5.48 -11.00 -16.98
C SER A 237 -5.65 -12.31 -17.75
N ARG A 238 -5.31 -12.34 -19.03
CA ARG A 238 -5.32 -13.56 -19.86
C ARG A 238 -3.92 -14.11 -20.14
N ASP A 239 -2.89 -13.45 -19.60
CA ASP A 239 -1.50 -13.89 -19.73
C ASP A 239 -1.14 -14.79 -18.53
N PRO A 240 -0.88 -16.09 -18.76
CA PRO A 240 -0.56 -17.02 -17.68
C PRO A 240 0.76 -16.69 -16.97
N GLU A 241 1.67 -15.94 -17.59
CA GLU A 241 2.95 -15.53 -16.98
C GLU A 241 2.80 -14.35 -16.02
N SER A 242 1.75 -13.54 -16.21
CA SER A 242 1.53 -12.32 -15.43
C SER A 242 0.36 -12.41 -14.46
N TYR A 243 -0.60 -13.32 -14.66
CA TYR A 243 -1.87 -13.30 -13.94
C TYR A 243 -1.73 -13.53 -12.43
N THR A 244 -0.84 -14.43 -12.03
CA THR A 244 -0.56 -14.72 -10.61
C THR A 244 0.84 -14.26 -10.17
N ALA A 245 1.51 -13.45 -10.98
CA ALA A 245 2.80 -12.88 -10.65
C ALA A 245 2.64 -11.83 -9.53
N LEU A 246 3.36 -12.02 -8.41
CA LEU A 246 3.34 -11.07 -7.30
C LEU A 246 3.63 -9.62 -7.68
N PRO A 247 4.59 -9.29 -8.58
CA PRO A 247 4.80 -7.88 -8.96
C PRO A 247 3.59 -7.27 -9.68
N ASN A 248 2.72 -8.09 -10.26
CA ASN A 248 1.50 -7.64 -10.92
C ASN A 248 0.31 -7.51 -9.97
N ILE A 249 0.43 -7.81 -8.68
CA ILE A 249 -0.71 -7.83 -7.75
C ILE A 249 -0.46 -6.87 -6.59
N CYS A 250 -1.46 -6.06 -6.27
CA CYS A 250 -1.49 -5.26 -5.05
C CYS A 250 -2.80 -5.47 -4.28
N MET A 251 -2.76 -5.18 -2.98
CA MET A 251 -3.94 -5.20 -2.12
C MET A 251 -4.36 -3.77 -1.79
N THR A 252 -5.65 -3.44 -2.00
CA THR A 252 -6.22 -2.13 -1.68
C THR A 252 -7.51 -2.26 -0.88
N PRO A 253 -7.97 -1.22 -0.19
CA PRO A 253 -9.36 -1.14 0.24
C PRO A 253 -10.31 -1.20 -0.95
N ALA A 254 -11.49 -1.81 -0.75
CA ALA A 254 -12.49 -2.01 -1.78
C ALA A 254 -12.99 -0.68 -2.39
N PHE A 255 -13.06 0.38 -1.59
CA PHE A 255 -13.49 1.70 -2.05
C PHE A 255 -12.46 2.41 -2.95
N ILE A 256 -11.19 1.98 -2.95
CA ILE A 256 -10.15 2.44 -3.90
C ILE A 256 -10.02 1.50 -5.09
N ALA A 257 -10.33 0.22 -4.90
CA ALA A 257 -10.05 -0.85 -5.86
C ALA A 257 -10.53 -0.55 -7.28
N LYS A 258 -11.73 0.02 -7.45
CA LYS A 258 -12.26 0.34 -8.78
C LYS A 258 -11.38 1.33 -9.56
N LEU A 259 -10.70 2.23 -8.86
CA LEU A 259 -9.83 3.25 -9.45
C LEU A 259 -8.58 2.65 -10.08
N THR A 260 -8.16 1.47 -9.62
CA THR A 260 -7.02 0.74 -10.17
C THR A 260 -7.26 0.31 -11.62
N ASP A 261 -8.52 0.19 -12.04
CA ASP A 261 -8.90 -0.11 -13.43
C ASP A 261 -9.32 1.15 -14.21
N THR A 262 -10.01 2.10 -13.55
CA THR A 262 -10.71 3.19 -14.24
C THR A 262 -9.92 4.50 -14.32
N SER A 263 -8.98 4.77 -13.41
CA SER A 263 -8.21 6.01 -13.40
C SER A 263 -6.85 5.83 -14.07
N ALA A 264 -6.59 6.59 -15.14
CA ALA A 264 -5.28 6.57 -15.82
C ALA A 264 -4.13 6.99 -14.90
N ALA A 265 -4.33 8.04 -14.09
CA ALA A 265 -3.34 8.50 -13.12
C ALA A 265 -3.03 7.44 -12.06
N VAL A 266 -4.06 6.80 -11.50
CA VAL A 266 -3.86 5.71 -10.51
C VAL A 266 -3.14 4.52 -11.13
N ARG A 267 -3.48 4.13 -12.36
CA ARG A 267 -2.77 3.07 -13.08
C ARG A 267 -1.29 3.41 -13.28
N ALA A 268 -0.99 4.64 -13.70
CA ALA A 268 0.40 5.10 -13.86
C ALA A 268 1.19 5.04 -12.53
N LEU A 269 0.59 5.51 -11.43
CA LEU A 269 1.18 5.44 -10.09
C LEU A 269 1.48 4.00 -9.66
N LEU A 270 0.51 3.09 -9.80
CA LEU A 270 0.67 1.70 -9.39
C LEU A 270 1.70 0.95 -10.24
N ARG A 271 1.72 1.20 -11.56
CA ARG A 271 2.71 0.62 -12.48
C ARG A 271 4.11 1.09 -12.13
N PHE A 272 4.30 2.40 -11.98
CA PHE A 272 5.59 2.95 -11.59
C PHE A 272 6.04 2.47 -10.21
N ARG A 273 5.12 2.37 -9.23
CA ARG A 273 5.42 1.80 -7.91
C ARG A 273 5.90 0.35 -7.99
N SER A 274 5.17 -0.49 -8.71
CA SER A 274 5.55 -1.89 -8.91
C SER A 274 6.91 -2.01 -9.60
N TYR A 275 7.11 -1.24 -10.68
CA TYR A 275 8.39 -1.21 -11.39
C TYR A 275 9.54 -0.73 -10.49
N LEU A 276 9.34 0.31 -9.68
CA LEU A 276 10.36 0.79 -8.74
C LEU A 276 10.73 -0.28 -7.68
N LEU A 277 9.75 -1.05 -7.21
CA LEU A 277 9.98 -2.08 -6.20
C LEU A 277 10.68 -3.32 -6.75
N TYR A 278 10.41 -3.69 -8.01
CA TYR A 278 10.75 -5.02 -8.52
C TYR A 278 11.54 -5.03 -9.83
N GLY A 279 11.63 -3.89 -10.54
CA GLY A 279 12.17 -3.84 -11.91
C GLY A 279 11.37 -4.66 -12.92
N TRP A 280 10.09 -4.93 -12.63
CA TRP A 280 9.27 -5.88 -13.38
C TRP A 280 8.21 -5.18 -14.25
N THR A 281 8.03 -5.68 -15.47
CA THR A 281 6.90 -5.40 -16.35
C THR A 281 6.42 -6.71 -16.97
N PRO A 282 5.15 -6.79 -17.44
CA PRO A 282 4.74 -7.88 -18.30
C PRO A 282 5.60 -7.94 -19.56
N LYS A 283 5.63 -9.10 -20.22
CA LYS A 283 6.33 -9.27 -21.48
C LYS A 283 5.87 -8.23 -22.50
N ASP A 284 6.82 -7.69 -23.26
CA ASP A 284 6.57 -6.71 -24.33
C ASP A 284 5.92 -5.39 -23.86
N VAL A 285 6.03 -5.08 -22.56
CA VAL A 285 5.59 -3.80 -21.98
C VAL A 285 6.80 -3.00 -21.53
N ASP A 286 6.91 -1.78 -22.07
CA ASP A 286 7.97 -0.85 -21.69
C ASP A 286 7.89 -0.43 -20.22
N PRO A 287 9.04 -0.12 -19.59
CA PRO A 287 9.07 0.49 -18.26
C PRO A 287 8.16 1.73 -18.18
N PRO A 288 7.31 1.84 -17.14
CA PRO A 288 6.41 2.97 -17.00
C PRO A 288 7.19 4.26 -16.73
N ALA A 289 6.75 5.36 -17.34
CA ALA A 289 7.24 6.69 -17.00
C ALA A 289 6.90 7.04 -15.55
N ARG A 290 7.79 7.80 -14.89
CA ARG A 290 7.56 8.31 -13.54
C ARG A 290 6.46 9.37 -13.54
N PRO A 291 5.38 9.22 -12.76
CA PRO A 291 4.38 10.27 -12.57
C PRO A 291 4.98 11.49 -11.86
N GLU A 292 4.54 12.69 -12.24
CA GLU A 292 5.10 13.96 -11.77
C GLU A 292 5.01 14.10 -10.24
N GLU A 293 3.88 13.73 -9.66
CA GLU A 293 3.60 13.85 -8.25
C GLU A 293 4.25 12.75 -7.40
N TYR A 294 4.82 11.70 -8.00
CA TYR A 294 5.17 10.47 -7.30
C TYR A 294 6.13 10.65 -6.12
N GLU A 295 7.15 11.50 -6.27
CA GLU A 295 8.17 11.76 -5.23
C GLU A 295 7.59 12.50 -4.01
N SER A 296 6.44 13.13 -4.17
CA SER A 296 5.75 13.83 -3.08
C SER A 296 4.83 12.92 -2.27
N LEU A 297 4.58 11.69 -2.72
CA LEU A 297 3.62 10.78 -2.12
C LEU A 297 4.23 9.94 -0.99
N GLU A 298 3.55 9.87 0.14
CA GLU A 298 3.91 8.96 1.23
C GLU A 298 3.32 7.56 1.00
N TRP A 299 4.14 6.65 0.47
CA TRP A 299 3.75 5.27 0.21
C TRP A 299 3.72 4.41 1.47
N ALA A 300 2.73 3.53 1.55
CA ALA A 300 2.77 2.44 2.52
C ALA A 300 4.03 1.59 2.30
N ALA A 301 4.61 1.14 3.42
CA ALA A 301 5.64 0.12 3.37
C ALA A 301 5.06 -1.16 2.74
N PRO A 302 5.85 -1.91 1.94
CA PRO A 302 5.48 -3.26 1.55
C PRO A 302 5.17 -4.12 2.78
N LEU A 303 4.46 -5.22 2.57
CA LEU A 303 4.27 -6.24 3.60
C LEU A 303 5.63 -6.75 4.11
N PRO A 304 5.70 -7.30 5.35
CA PRO A 304 6.93 -7.91 5.85
C PRO A 304 7.46 -8.99 4.91
N ALA A 305 8.79 -9.11 4.83
CA ALA A 305 9.44 -10.16 4.06
C ALA A 305 9.06 -11.55 4.59
N VAL A 306 8.73 -12.47 3.68
CA VAL A 306 8.55 -13.89 4.00
C VAL A 306 9.86 -14.61 3.72
N PRO A 307 10.50 -15.29 4.71
CA PRO A 307 11.80 -15.92 4.51
C PRO A 307 11.80 -17.07 3.50
N ASP A 308 10.71 -17.84 3.46
CA ASP A 308 10.54 -18.99 2.57
C ASP A 308 9.11 -19.00 1.99
N VAL A 309 8.98 -18.45 0.78
CA VAL A 309 7.71 -18.34 0.06
C VAL A 309 7.18 -19.72 -0.33
N ARG A 310 8.05 -20.65 -0.71
CA ARG A 310 7.64 -22.00 -1.09
C ARG A 310 6.99 -22.71 0.09
N ALA A 311 7.65 -22.73 1.25
CA ALA A 311 7.12 -23.35 2.46
C ALA A 311 5.84 -22.66 2.97
N ALA A 312 5.73 -21.33 2.82
CA ALA A 312 4.52 -20.60 3.17
C ALA A 312 3.32 -21.03 2.31
N ILE A 313 3.52 -21.17 0.99
CA ILE A 313 2.48 -21.62 0.07
C ILE A 313 2.12 -23.09 0.30
N GLU A 314 3.10 -23.98 0.44
CA GLU A 314 2.86 -25.41 0.72
C GLU A 314 2.04 -25.59 2.01
N ARG A 315 2.35 -24.82 3.05
CA ARG A 315 1.58 -24.80 4.29
C ARG A 315 0.15 -24.30 4.08
N ALA A 316 -0.05 -23.26 3.27
CA ALA A 316 -1.40 -22.78 2.97
C ALA A 316 -2.21 -23.83 2.20
N MET A 317 -1.59 -24.47 1.19
CA MET A 317 -2.21 -25.51 0.37
C MET A 317 -2.61 -26.74 1.22
N SER A 318 -1.77 -27.18 2.15
CA SER A 318 -2.05 -28.36 3.00
C SER A 318 -3.26 -28.18 3.92
N THR A 319 -3.54 -26.94 4.33
CA THR A 319 -4.73 -26.62 5.15
C THR A 319 -6.03 -26.58 4.34
N LYS A 320 -5.94 -26.56 3.00
CA LYS A 320 -7.07 -26.35 2.10
C LYS A 320 -7.07 -27.33 0.91
N PRO A 321 -7.05 -28.66 1.14
CA PRO A 321 -6.86 -29.65 0.07
C PRO A 321 -7.97 -29.65 -0.99
N LYS A 322 -9.16 -29.13 -0.66
CA LYS A 322 -10.31 -29.04 -1.59
C LYS A 322 -10.41 -27.68 -2.29
N ASP A 323 -9.51 -26.75 -2.01
CA ASP A 323 -9.52 -25.43 -2.62
C ASP A 323 -9.16 -25.53 -4.11
N ARG A 324 -9.91 -24.84 -4.96
CA ARG A 324 -9.76 -24.91 -6.42
C ARG A 324 -8.35 -24.58 -6.89
N THR A 325 -7.70 -23.61 -6.27
CA THR A 325 -6.31 -23.23 -6.61
C THR A 325 -5.36 -24.36 -6.25
N VAL A 326 -5.58 -25.02 -5.11
CA VAL A 326 -4.77 -26.17 -4.65
C VAL A 326 -4.93 -27.36 -5.58
N VAL A 327 -6.17 -27.73 -5.89
CA VAL A 327 -6.48 -28.85 -6.78
C VAL A 327 -5.83 -28.62 -8.15
N ALA A 328 -5.98 -27.43 -8.72
CA ALA A 328 -5.34 -27.09 -9.99
C ALA A 328 -3.81 -27.19 -9.91
N ALA A 329 -3.18 -26.58 -8.90
CA ALA A 329 -1.72 -26.61 -8.71
C ALA A 329 -1.15 -28.03 -8.63
N LEU A 330 -1.88 -28.97 -8.01
CA LEU A 330 -1.46 -30.38 -7.91
C LEU A 330 -1.64 -31.17 -9.22
N GLU A 331 -2.62 -30.78 -10.04
CA GLU A 331 -2.94 -31.44 -11.31
C GLU A 331 -2.12 -30.93 -12.50
N ILE A 332 -1.88 -29.62 -12.57
CA ILE A 332 -1.24 -28.96 -13.73
C ILE A 332 0.12 -28.32 -13.38
N GLY A 333 0.53 -28.41 -12.12
CA GLY A 333 1.77 -27.81 -11.62
C GLY A 333 1.61 -26.35 -11.20
N TRP A 334 2.66 -25.86 -10.55
CA TRP A 334 2.81 -24.48 -10.07
C TRP A 334 4.30 -24.17 -9.97
N LEU A 335 4.67 -22.91 -9.72
CA LEU A 335 6.04 -22.42 -9.81
C LEU A 335 7.09 -23.29 -9.10
N PHE A 336 6.75 -23.84 -7.92
CA PHE A 336 7.68 -24.62 -7.09
C PHE A 336 7.42 -26.13 -7.10
N GLY A 337 6.51 -26.63 -7.95
CA GLY A 337 6.13 -28.04 -7.96
C GLY A 337 5.60 -28.52 -9.31
N THR A 338 6.09 -29.68 -9.74
CA THR A 338 5.60 -30.35 -10.95
C THR A 338 4.26 -31.03 -10.71
N PRO A 339 3.44 -31.21 -11.76
CA PRO A 339 2.17 -31.91 -11.65
C PRO A 339 2.34 -33.36 -11.16
N SER A 340 1.33 -33.89 -10.46
CA SER A 340 1.29 -35.30 -10.09
C SER A 340 1.18 -36.19 -11.34
N ARG A 341 2.02 -37.24 -11.42
CA ARG A 341 2.17 -38.10 -12.62
C ARG A 341 0.86 -38.73 -13.15
N GLY A 342 -0.20 -38.83 -12.35
CA GLY A 342 -1.49 -39.39 -12.77
C GLY A 342 -2.44 -38.42 -13.47
N SER A 343 -2.16 -37.10 -13.49
CA SER A 343 -3.10 -36.08 -13.99
C SER A 343 -2.85 -35.67 -15.46
N LEU A 344 -1.61 -35.80 -15.96
CA LEU A 344 -1.22 -35.38 -17.31
C LEU A 344 -1.92 -36.20 -18.42
N ASP A 345 -2.13 -37.51 -18.20
CA ASP A 345 -2.77 -38.38 -19.20
C ASP A 345 -4.29 -38.16 -19.30
N GLN A 346 -4.95 -37.76 -18.20
CA GLN A 346 -6.39 -37.48 -18.20
C GLN A 346 -6.71 -36.08 -18.77
N ASN A 347 -5.82 -35.11 -18.60
CA ASN A 347 -6.04 -33.74 -19.10
C ASN A 347 -5.81 -33.62 -20.62
N LYS A 348 -4.89 -34.40 -21.22
CA LYS A 348 -4.77 -34.45 -22.69
C LYS A 348 -6.04 -34.98 -23.37
N ALA A 349 -6.75 -35.92 -22.74
CA ALA A 349 -7.97 -36.52 -23.28
C ALA A 349 -9.24 -35.65 -23.10
N ARG A 350 -9.18 -34.60 -22.28
CA ARG A 350 -10.31 -33.68 -22.02
C ARG A 350 -10.25 -32.36 -22.79
N VAL A 351 -9.08 -32.02 -23.33
CA VAL A 351 -8.82 -30.77 -24.05
C VAL A 351 -8.78 -30.98 -25.58
N ALA A 352 -8.66 -32.24 -26.02
CA ALA A 352 -8.98 -32.66 -27.39
C ALA A 352 -10.48 -32.94 -27.51
#